data_AF-A0A5E9G3T4-F1
#
_entry.id   AF-A0A5E9G3T4-F1
#
_cell.length_a   1.000
_cell.length_b   1.000
_cell.length_c   1.000
_cell.angle_alpha   90.00
_cell.angle_beta   90.00
_cell.angle_gamma   90.00
#
_symmetry.space_group_name_H-M   'P 1'
#
loop_
_entity.id
_entity.type
_entity.pdbx_description
1 polymer ?
#
loop_
_entity_poly.entity_id
_entity_poly.type
_entity_poly.pdbx_seq_one_letter_code
_entity_poly.pdbx_strand_id
1 'polypeptide(L)'
;MLITVDDDPNSLVDLLWVREAWNLNPVGEDLPSLLSDDSVRAHAPTGSTDAPAAWVEAWPGMWNACIHHAGLLEDSTIFDQLQHTLDGSPERANLLANMVGPSWKSSF
;
A
#
# COMPACT_ATOMS: atom_id res chain seq x y z
N MET A 1 -20.48 -14.36 -11.34
CA MET A 1 -19.58 -13.19 -11.25
C MET A 1 -18.60 -13.52 -10.15
N LEU A 2 -17.35 -13.80 -10.49
CA LEU A 2 -16.29 -14.19 -9.54
C LEU A 2 -15.49 -12.92 -9.24
N ILE A 3 -15.60 -12.39 -8.02
CA ILE A 3 -14.71 -11.32 -7.55
C ILE A 3 -13.58 -12.05 -6.84
N THR A 4 -12.46 -12.24 -7.52
CA THR A 4 -11.22 -12.70 -6.89
C THR A 4 -10.65 -11.49 -6.16
N VAL A 5 -10.67 -11.53 -4.84
CA VAL A 5 -9.99 -10.54 -4.00
C VAL A 5 -8.62 -11.11 -3.76
N ASP A 6 -7.65 -10.57 -4.48
CA ASP A 6 -6.24 -10.86 -4.27
C ASP A 6 -5.82 -10.08 -3.02
N ASP A 7 -5.67 -10.77 -1.90
CA ASP A 7 -5.00 -10.24 -0.71
C ASP A 7 -3.49 -10.25 -0.98
N ASP A 8 -3.10 -9.35 -1.89
CA ASP A 8 -1.81 -9.46 -2.54
C ASP A 8 -0.74 -8.67 -1.76
N PRO A 9 0.38 -9.29 -1.35
CA PRO A 9 1.57 -8.58 -0.89
C PRO A 9 2.11 -7.54 -1.90
N ASN A 10 1.54 -7.45 -3.10
CA ASN A 10 1.76 -6.37 -4.06
C ASN A 10 1.76 -4.97 -3.46
N SER A 11 0.94 -4.63 -2.46
CA SER A 11 0.96 -3.26 -1.91
C SER A 11 2.30 -2.92 -1.24
N LEU A 12 2.90 -3.86 -0.50
CA LEU A 12 4.22 -3.68 0.11
C LEU A 12 5.32 -3.68 -0.95
N VAL A 13 5.24 -4.58 -1.93
CA VAL A 13 6.20 -4.65 -3.04
C VAL A 13 6.14 -3.37 -3.88
N ASP A 14 4.95 -2.89 -4.23
CA ASP A 14 4.71 -1.64 -4.94
C ASP A 14 5.32 -0.46 -4.17
N LEU A 15 5.18 -0.39 -2.84
CA LEU A 15 5.78 0.67 -2.03
C LEU A 15 7.32 0.64 -2.07
N LEU A 16 7.93 -0.53 -2.08
CA LEU A 16 9.38 -0.68 -2.26
C LEU A 16 9.79 -0.18 -3.64
N TRP A 17 9.06 -0.55 -4.69
CA TRP A 17 9.30 -0.07 -6.06
C TRP A 17 9.17 1.45 -6.18
N VAL A 18 8.12 2.04 -5.59
CA VAL A 18 7.93 3.49 -5.56
C VAL A 18 9.11 4.18 -4.86
N ARG A 19 9.58 3.63 -3.73
CA ARG A 19 10.75 4.17 -3.02
C ARG A 19 12.00 4.17 -3.90
N GLU A 20 12.29 3.08 -4.59
CA GLU A 20 13.48 2.97 -5.43
C GLU A 20 13.37 3.82 -6.71
N ALA A 21 12.21 3.82 -7.38
CA ALA A 21 11.98 4.55 -8.63
C ALA A 21 12.06 6.07 -8.45
N TRP A 22 11.64 6.57 -7.28
CA TRP A 22 11.70 7.98 -6.92
C TRP A 22 12.90 8.34 -6.04
N ASN A 23 13.77 7.36 -5.76
CA ASN A 23 14.91 7.50 -4.85
C ASN A 23 14.52 8.16 -3.51
N LEU A 24 13.35 7.79 -2.97
CA LEU A 24 12.85 8.33 -1.70
C LEU A 24 13.77 7.85 -0.58
N ASN A 25 14.13 8.77 0.32
CA ASN A 25 14.93 8.47 1.50
C ASN A 25 14.14 8.72 2.80
N PRO A 26 13.06 7.96 3.06
CA PRO A 26 12.29 8.08 4.28
C PRO A 26 13.13 7.66 5.51
N VAL A 27 12.89 8.30 6.64
CA VAL A 27 13.57 8.02 7.92
C VAL A 27 12.59 7.40 8.90
N GLY A 28 12.97 6.30 9.54
CA GLY A 28 12.14 5.58 10.53
C GLY A 28 12.84 4.33 11.04
N GLU A 29 12.39 3.80 12.19
CA GLU A 29 13.03 2.67 12.87
C GLU A 29 12.68 1.30 12.25
N ASP A 30 11.45 1.12 11.76
CA ASP A 30 10.94 -0.16 11.24
C ASP A 30 10.82 -0.17 9.70
N LEU A 31 11.68 0.59 9.01
CA LEU A 31 11.66 0.66 7.55
C LEU A 31 12.43 -0.51 6.93
N PRO A 32 11.97 -1.03 5.78
CA PRO A 32 12.62 -2.16 5.14
C PRO A 32 13.95 -1.72 4.54
N SER A 33 14.91 -2.65 4.44
CA SER A 33 16.15 -2.40 3.72
C SER A 33 15.91 -2.06 2.25
N LEU A 34 16.92 -1.49 1.61
CA LEU A 34 16.94 -1.26 0.17
C LEU A 34 16.75 -2.57 -0.62
N LEU A 35 16.15 -2.47 -1.81
CA LEU A 35 16.11 -3.61 -2.73
C LEU A 35 17.54 -4.00 -3.12
N SER A 36 17.80 -5.30 -3.22
CA SER A 36 19.12 -5.81 -3.62
C SER A 36 19.42 -5.56 -5.11
N ASP A 37 18.37 -5.47 -5.92
CA ASP A 37 18.46 -5.04 -7.31
C ASP A 37 18.45 -3.50 -7.35
N ASP A 38 19.55 -2.92 -7.82
CA ASP A 38 19.74 -1.48 -7.90
C ASP A 38 19.33 -0.89 -9.27
N SER A 39 18.90 -1.72 -10.22
CA SER A 39 18.55 -1.29 -11.59
C SER A 39 17.48 -0.20 -11.58
N VAL A 40 16.48 -0.32 -10.71
CA VAL A 40 15.40 0.66 -10.54
C VAL A 40 15.95 2.02 -10.12
N ARG A 41 16.85 2.02 -9.13
CA ARG A 41 17.46 3.25 -8.61
C ARG A 41 18.47 3.84 -9.57
N ALA A 42 19.19 3.01 -10.32
CA ALA A 42 20.14 3.47 -11.33
C ALA A 42 19.45 4.26 -12.45
N HIS A 43 18.17 3.99 -12.71
CA HIS A 43 17.33 4.71 -13.68
C HIS A 43 16.41 5.76 -13.02
N ALA A 44 16.50 5.92 -11.69
CA ALA A 44 15.71 6.93 -11.00
C ALA A 44 16.11 8.34 -11.47
N PRO A 45 15.18 9.30 -11.50
CA PRO A 45 15.47 10.67 -11.90
C PRO A 45 16.61 11.26 -11.06
N THR A 46 17.76 11.52 -11.68
CA THR A 46 19.00 12.00 -11.03
C THR A 46 18.96 13.46 -10.58
N GLY A 47 17.80 14.13 -10.70
CA GLY A 47 17.57 15.53 -10.34
C GLY A 47 16.53 15.71 -9.23
N SER A 48 16.45 14.77 -8.28
CA SER A 48 15.46 14.77 -7.19
C SER A 48 15.70 15.88 -6.15
N THR A 49 15.42 17.13 -6.54
CA THR A 49 14.93 18.14 -5.58
C THR A 49 13.40 18.12 -5.50
N ASP A 50 12.73 17.45 -6.44
CA ASP A 50 11.26 17.38 -6.58
C ASP A 50 10.68 15.97 -6.35
N ALA A 51 11.35 15.08 -5.61
CA ALA A 51 10.58 14.00 -4.99
C ALA A 51 9.52 14.69 -4.10
N PRO A 52 8.21 14.48 -4.31
CA PRO A 52 7.21 15.27 -3.60
C PRO A 52 7.45 15.09 -2.11
N ALA A 53 7.71 16.17 -1.36
CA ALA A 53 7.96 16.09 0.08
C ALA A 53 6.83 15.31 0.79
N ALA A 54 5.61 15.43 0.26
CA ALA A 54 4.44 14.66 0.66
C ALA A 54 4.65 13.12 0.59
N TRP A 55 5.35 12.62 -0.42
CA TRP A 55 5.68 11.19 -0.52
C TRP A 55 6.71 10.76 0.53
N VAL A 56 7.80 11.52 0.71
CA VAL A 56 8.82 11.19 1.72
C VAL A 56 8.22 11.16 3.12
N GLU A 57 7.33 12.10 3.42
CA GLU A 57 6.62 12.20 4.70
C GLU A 57 5.57 11.10 4.90
N ALA A 58 4.76 10.80 3.88
CA ALA A 58 3.67 9.83 3.99
C ALA A 58 4.13 8.36 3.90
N TRP A 59 5.26 8.09 3.24
CA TRP A 59 5.70 6.73 2.94
C TRP A 59 5.89 5.84 4.18
N PRO A 60 6.55 6.28 5.28
CA PRO A 60 6.65 5.48 6.52
C PRO A 60 5.29 5.07 7.11
N GLY A 61 4.35 6.01 7.16
CA GLY A 61 3.00 5.75 7.69
C GLY A 61 2.25 4.73 6.85
N MET A 62 2.38 4.84 5.53
CA MET A 62 1.76 3.92 4.58
C MET A 62 2.37 2.52 4.65
N TRP A 63 3.70 2.42 4.76
CA TRP A 63 4.39 1.15 4.98
C TRP A 63 3.88 0.43 6.24
N ASN A 64 3.80 1.15 7.36
CA ASN A 64 3.32 0.60 8.62
C ASN A 64 1.85 0.17 8.54
N ALA A 65 1.01 0.95 7.86
CA ALA A 65 -0.39 0.59 7.64
C ALA A 65 -0.52 -0.70 6.82
N CYS A 66 0.26 -0.83 5.74
CA CYS A 66 0.29 -2.04 4.91
C CYS A 66 0.83 -3.26 5.68
N ILE A 67 1.90 -3.11 6.49
CA ILE A 67 2.39 -4.20 7.35
C ILE A 67 1.34 -4.61 8.37
N HIS A 68 0.71 -3.64 9.04
CA HIS A 68 -0.30 -3.92 10.04
C HIS A 68 -1.46 -4.69 9.41
N HIS A 69 -1.96 -4.25 8.26
CA HIS A 69 -3.02 -4.92 7.52
C HIS A 69 -2.61 -6.34 7.09
N ALA A 70 -1.42 -6.52 6.50
CA ALA A 70 -0.90 -7.85 6.14
C ALA A 70 -0.67 -8.79 7.34
N GLY A 71 -0.53 -8.23 8.54
CA GLY A 71 -0.42 -8.98 9.80
C GLY A 71 -1.77 -9.34 10.44
N LEU A 72 -2.89 -8.81 9.95
CA LEU A 72 -4.21 -9.17 10.42
C LEU A 72 -4.60 -10.55 9.89
N LEU A 73 -5.22 -11.37 10.74
CA LEU A 73 -5.83 -12.61 10.28
C LEU A 73 -7.04 -12.27 9.41
N GLU A 74 -7.10 -12.86 8.22
CA GLU A 74 -8.23 -12.71 7.30
C GLU A 74 -9.56 -12.97 8.03
N ASP A 75 -10.42 -11.95 8.10
CA ASP A 75 -11.78 -12.11 8.59
C ASP A 75 -12.67 -12.68 7.48
N SER A 76 -12.80 -14.01 7.50
CA SER A 76 -13.65 -14.76 6.58
C SER A 76 -15.13 -14.30 6.54
N THR A 77 -15.60 -13.55 7.54
CA THR A 77 -16.99 -13.11 7.61
C THR A 77 -17.27 -11.83 6.80
N ILE A 78 -16.24 -11.10 6.37
CA ILE A 78 -16.42 -9.84 5.62
C ILE A 78 -17.17 -10.09 4.30
N PHE A 79 -16.89 -11.20 3.62
CA PHE A 79 -17.60 -11.57 2.40
C PHE A 79 -19.10 -11.78 2.62
N ASP A 80 -19.47 -12.47 3.71
CA ASP A 80 -20.87 -12.67 4.07
C ASP A 80 -21.52 -11.33 4.41
N GLN A 81 -20.85 -10.46 5.15
CA GLN A 81 -21.36 -9.12 5.48
C GLN A 81 -21.56 -8.27 4.22
N LEU A 82 -20.64 -8.34 3.24
CA LEU A 82 -20.78 -7.64 1.95
C LEU A 82 -22.03 -8.07 1.20
N GLN A 83 -22.43 -9.33 1.23
CA GLN A 83 -23.66 -9.79 0.56
C GLN A 83 -24.94 -9.16 1.13
N HIS A 84 -24.89 -8.70 2.39
CA HIS A 84 -26.03 -8.13 3.11
C HIS A 84 -26.00 -6.59 3.14
N THR A 85 -25.02 -5.94 2.52
CA THR A 85 -24.93 -4.47 2.44
C THR A 85 -25.46 -3.95 1.11
N LEU A 86 -26.09 -2.78 1.14
CA LEU A 86 -26.60 -2.12 -0.06
C LEU A 86 -25.43 -1.60 -0.92
N ASP A 87 -25.61 -1.65 -2.23
CA ASP A 87 -24.64 -1.07 -3.15
C ASP A 87 -24.51 0.45 -2.94
N GLY A 88 -23.27 0.94 -2.93
CA GLY A 88 -22.96 2.34 -2.67
C GLY A 88 -23.15 2.80 -1.22
N SER A 89 -23.47 1.89 -0.29
CA SER A 89 -23.58 2.23 1.13
C SER A 89 -22.19 2.49 1.74
N PRO A 90 -22.09 3.40 2.73
CA PRO A 90 -20.82 3.65 3.41
C PRO A 90 -20.32 2.40 4.17
N GLU A 91 -21.22 1.54 4.64
CA GLU A 91 -20.88 0.27 5.26
C GLU A 91 -20.19 -0.66 4.28
N ARG A 92 -20.71 -0.77 3.05
CA ARG A 92 -20.08 -1.56 1.98
C ARG A 92 -18.70 -1.03 1.64
N ALA A 93 -18.54 0.30 1.55
CA ALA A 93 -17.23 0.92 1.29
C ALA A 93 -16.21 0.59 2.38
N ASN A 94 -16.62 0.61 3.65
CA ASN A 94 -15.76 0.25 4.78
C ASN A 94 -15.36 -1.22 4.76
N LEU A 95 -16.31 -2.14 4.47
CA LEU A 95 -16.02 -3.57 4.35
C LEU A 95 -15.03 -3.86 3.22
N LEU A 96 -15.18 -3.20 2.07
CA LEU A 96 -14.24 -3.30 0.95
C LEU A 96 -12.86 -2.72 1.31
N ALA A 97 -12.81 -1.60 2.02
CA ALA A 97 -11.55 -1.00 2.46
C ALA A 97 -10.79 -1.90 3.46
N ASN A 98 -11.51 -2.55 4.38
CA ASN A 98 -10.90 -3.50 5.32
C ASN A 98 -10.33 -4.73 4.61
N MET A 99 -10.99 -5.15 3.53
CA MET A 99 -10.58 -6.32 2.75
C MET A 99 -9.38 -6.03 1.85
N VAL A 100 -9.38 -4.88 1.15
CA VAL A 100 -8.28 -4.51 0.22
C VAL A 100 -7.07 -3.95 0.96
N GLY A 101 -7.30 -3.36 2.13
CA GLY A 101 -6.25 -2.72 2.90
C GLY A 101 -5.81 -1.35 2.37
N PRO A 102 -4.85 -0.72 3.07
CA PRO A 102 -4.30 0.56 2.67
C PRO A 102 -3.51 0.43 1.37
N SER A 103 -3.76 1.35 0.43
CA SER A 103 -3.06 1.41 -0.86
C SER A 103 -2.65 2.83 -1.20
N TRP A 104 -1.44 3.01 -1.69
CA TRP A 104 -0.94 4.31 -2.10
C TRP A 104 -1.76 4.95 -3.22
N LYS A 105 -2.34 4.15 -4.12
CA LYS A 105 -3.20 4.59 -5.24
C LYS A 105 -4.48 5.28 -4.77
N SER A 106 -4.87 5.06 -3.51
CA SER A 106 -6.03 5.74 -2.91
C SER A 106 -5.69 7.08 -2.28
N SER A 107 -4.39 7.33 -2.03
CA SER A 107 -3.89 8.52 -1.32
C SER A 107 -3.17 9.51 -2.23
N PHE A 108 -2.68 9.07 -3.38
CA PHE A 108 -1.94 9.84 -4.38
C PHE A 108 -2.37 9.48 -5.79
#